data_AF-A0ABD2N803-F1
#
_entry.id   AF-A0ABD2N803-F1
#
_cell.length_a   1.000
_cell.length_b   1.000
_cell.length_c   1.000
_cell.angle_alpha   90.00
_cell.angle_beta   90.00
_cell.angle_gamma   90.00
#
_symmetry.space_group_name_H-M   'P 1'
#
loop_
_entity.id
_entity.type
_entity.pdbx_description
1 polymer ?
#
loop_
_entity_poly.entity_id
_entity_poly.type
_entity_poly.pdbx_seq_one_letter_code
_entity_poly.pdbx_strand_id
1 'polypeptide(L)'
;MRTYKSLAMQSVEGKSVNATSKQYDNAYKTLHRYVAKLKEKLDHNPNLTRAELTLDSVGYIKNRQVFTNLEEEALANYSKKAADFYYGLTPYEPRKLAYEVAMKNNKAMSDS
;
A
#
# COMPACT_ATOMS: atom_id res chain seq x y z
N MET A 1 -12.82 6.41 -13.86
CA MET A 1 -12.68 6.78 -12.44
C MET A 1 -11.33 7.50 -12.26
N ARG A 2 -11.27 8.72 -11.73
CA ARG A 2 -9.99 9.42 -11.48
C ARG A 2 -9.37 8.94 -10.17
N THR A 3 -8.05 8.76 -10.14
CA THR A 3 -7.33 8.28 -8.95
C THR A 3 -6.97 9.44 -8.02
N TYR A 4 -6.84 9.16 -6.71
CA TYR A 4 -6.35 10.14 -5.72
C TYR A 4 -5.00 10.77 -6.11
N LYS A 5 -4.13 10.02 -6.81
CA LYS A 5 -2.84 10.53 -7.32
C LYS A 5 -3.05 11.70 -8.30
N SER A 6 -3.94 11.51 -9.28
CA SER A 6 -4.21 12.54 -10.30
C SER A 6 -4.89 13.79 -9.74
N LEU A 7 -5.76 13.62 -8.74
CA LEU A 7 -6.46 14.73 -8.08
C LEU A 7 -5.53 15.51 -7.14
N ALA A 8 -4.65 14.81 -6.43
CA ALA A 8 -3.67 15.44 -5.57
C ALA A 8 -2.70 16.33 -6.36
N MET A 9 -2.29 15.90 -7.56
CA MET A 9 -1.44 16.71 -8.43
C MET A 9 -2.08 18.05 -8.80
N GLN A 10 -3.37 18.04 -9.17
CA GLN A 10 -4.10 19.28 -9.46
C GLN A 10 -4.13 20.25 -8.27
N SER A 11 -4.15 19.70 -7.05
CA SER A 11 -4.11 20.51 -5.84
C SER A 11 -2.72 20.99 -5.44
N VAL A 12 -1.66 20.27 -5.83
CA VAL A 12 -0.27 20.75 -5.75
C VAL A 12 -0.05 21.90 -6.73
N GLU A 13 -0.63 21.83 -7.93
CA GLU A 13 -0.61 22.87 -8.97
C GLU A 13 -1.46 24.12 -8.63
N GLY A 14 -1.98 24.23 -7.41
CA GLY A 14 -2.66 25.44 -6.91
C GLY A 14 -4.18 25.33 -6.75
N LYS A 15 -4.82 24.21 -7.10
CA LYS A 15 -6.26 24.04 -6.81
C LYS A 15 -6.51 23.72 -5.35
N SER A 16 -7.56 24.31 -4.77
CA SER A 16 -7.97 24.00 -3.40
C SER A 16 -8.30 22.51 -3.22
N VAL A 17 -7.71 21.88 -2.20
CA VAL A 17 -7.97 20.48 -1.83
C VAL A 17 -9.47 20.26 -1.55
N ASN A 18 -10.12 21.24 -0.94
CA ASN A 18 -11.55 21.18 -0.61
C ASN A 18 -12.41 21.26 -1.89
N ALA A 19 -12.06 22.16 -2.81
CA ALA A 19 -12.77 22.28 -4.09
C ALA A 19 -12.63 21.00 -4.91
N THR A 20 -11.42 20.45 -5.03
CA THR A 20 -11.16 19.18 -5.71
C THR A 20 -11.93 18.03 -5.03
N SER A 21 -11.92 17.95 -3.70
CA SER A 21 -12.65 16.93 -2.94
C SER A 21 -14.15 16.91 -3.26
N LYS A 22 -14.79 18.08 -3.27
CA LYS A 22 -16.21 18.21 -3.60
C LYS A 22 -16.51 17.93 -5.07
N GLN A 23 -15.64 18.40 -5.97
CA GLN A 23 -15.85 18.25 -7.41
C GLN A 23 -15.83 16.77 -7.87
N TYR A 24 -15.00 15.94 -7.24
CA TYR A 24 -14.82 14.54 -7.63
C TYR A 24 -15.38 13.55 -6.60
N ASP A 25 -16.18 14.03 -5.64
CA ASP A 25 -16.80 13.26 -4.57
C ASP A 25 -15.83 12.28 -3.88
N ASN A 26 -14.62 12.77 -3.59
CA ASN A 26 -13.56 11.96 -3.00
C ASN A 26 -13.27 12.41 -1.58
N ALA A 27 -12.85 11.47 -0.72
CA ALA A 27 -12.64 11.75 0.70
C ALA A 27 -11.55 12.81 0.90
N TYR A 28 -11.93 13.94 1.51
CA TYR A 28 -11.04 15.08 1.75
C TYR A 28 -9.77 14.67 2.49
N LYS A 29 -9.89 13.91 3.57
CA LYS A 29 -8.75 13.48 4.41
C LYS A 29 -7.74 12.67 3.60
N THR A 30 -8.21 11.76 2.75
CA THR A 30 -7.36 10.95 1.88
C THR A 30 -6.67 11.85 0.84
N LEU A 31 -7.40 12.74 0.17
CA LEU A 31 -6.80 13.68 -0.78
C LEU A 31 -5.75 14.57 -0.14
N HIS A 32 -6.07 15.15 1.02
CA HIS A 32 -5.15 15.98 1.79
C HIS A 32 -3.86 15.24 2.14
N ARG A 33 -3.95 13.97 2.56
CA ARG A 33 -2.77 13.13 2.84
C ARG A 33 -1.89 12.95 1.59
N TYR A 34 -2.49 12.72 0.42
CA TYR A 34 -1.75 12.61 -0.84
C TYR A 34 -1.06 13.92 -1.21
N VAL A 35 -1.77 15.06 -1.09
CA VAL A 35 -1.21 16.39 -1.36
C VAL A 35 -0.04 16.70 -0.44
N ALA A 36 -0.17 16.42 0.86
CA ALA A 36 0.90 16.64 1.83
C ALA A 36 2.18 15.85 1.47
N LYS A 37 2.06 14.56 1.13
CA LYS A 37 3.22 13.75 0.71
C LYS A 37 3.86 14.23 -0.59
N LEU A 38 3.07 14.71 -1.56
CA LEU A 38 3.62 15.26 -2.80
C LEU A 38 4.40 16.55 -2.53
N LYS A 39 3.86 17.42 -1.68
CA LYS A 39 4.54 18.65 -1.25
C LYS A 39 5.84 18.34 -0.51
N GLU A 40 5.81 17.40 0.42
CA GLU A 40 7.02 16.93 1.10
C GLU A 40 8.09 16.43 0.12
N LYS A 41 7.72 15.62 -0.89
CA LYS A 41 8.67 15.20 -1.95
C LYS A 41 9.24 16.39 -2.73
N LEU A 42 8.42 17.39 -3.04
CA LEU A 42 8.84 18.59 -3.75
C LEU A 42 9.75 19.48 -2.89
N ASP A 43 9.46 19.59 -1.59
CA ASP A 43 10.29 20.34 -0.64
C ASP A 43 11.69 19.71 -0.51
N HIS A 44 11.78 18.38 -0.52
CA HIS A 44 13.07 17.66 -0.49
C HIS A 44 13.80 17.68 -1.84
N ASN A 45 13.06 17.71 -2.96
CA ASN A 45 13.64 17.77 -4.30
C ASN A 45 12.80 18.70 -5.21
N PRO A 46 13.11 20.01 -5.23
CA PRO A 46 12.30 21.01 -5.92
C PRO A 46 12.37 20.93 -7.45
N ASN A 47 13.34 20.21 -7.99
CA ASN A 47 13.55 20.07 -9.43
C ASN A 47 12.83 18.86 -10.04
N LEU A 48 12.02 18.14 -9.26
CA LEU A 48 11.24 17.00 -9.77
C LEU A 48 10.27 17.44 -10.86
N THR A 49 10.33 16.77 -12.00
CA THR A 49 9.33 16.95 -13.05
C THR A 49 8.00 16.33 -12.62
N ARG A 50 6.91 16.73 -13.28
CA ARG A 50 5.58 16.14 -13.08
C ARG A 50 5.56 14.62 -13.25
N ALA A 51 6.37 14.09 -14.17
CA ALA A 51 6.46 12.65 -14.42
C ALA A 51 7.18 11.92 -13.29
N GLU A 52 8.15 12.57 -12.63
CA GLU A 52 8.92 12.01 -11.52
C GLU A 52 8.20 12.18 -10.16
N LEU A 53 7.30 13.15 -10.05
CA LEU A 53 6.52 13.42 -8.85
C LEU A 53 5.40 12.37 -8.65
N THR A 54 5.81 11.15 -8.34
CA THR A 54 4.93 10.01 -8.11
C THR A 54 4.92 9.61 -6.63
N LEU A 55 3.82 9.02 -6.16
CA LEU A 55 3.75 8.42 -4.83
C LEU A 55 3.77 6.90 -4.96
N ASP A 56 4.82 6.30 -4.40
CA ASP A 56 5.01 4.85 -4.33
C ASP A 56 4.02 4.23 -3.34
N SER A 57 3.78 4.91 -2.21
CA SER A 57 2.78 4.51 -1.22
C SER A 57 2.21 5.68 -0.43
N VAL A 58 0.89 5.73 -0.35
CA VAL A 58 0.15 6.60 0.58
C VAL A 58 -0.71 5.76 1.52
N GLY A 59 -0.35 4.49 1.70
CA GLY A 59 -1.01 3.55 2.59
C GLY A 59 -0.30 3.39 3.93
N TYR A 60 -0.70 2.37 4.68
CA TYR A 60 -0.01 1.96 5.89
C TYR A 60 1.45 1.62 5.58
N ILE A 61 2.36 2.18 6.36
CA ILE A 61 3.76 1.76 6.34
C ILE A 61 3.78 0.33 6.85
N LYS A 62 4.31 -0.60 6.04
CA LYS A 62 4.37 -2.02 6.40
C LYS A 62 5.55 -2.31 7.35
N ASN A 63 5.65 -1.59 8.46
CA ASN A 63 6.73 -1.73 9.45
C ASN A 63 6.79 -3.12 10.11
N ARG A 64 5.68 -3.85 10.10
CA ARG A 64 5.56 -5.23 10.62
C ARG A 64 5.55 -6.29 9.51
N GLN A 65 5.97 -5.94 8.29
CA GLN A 65 6.05 -6.91 7.20
C GLN A 65 7.19 -7.89 7.46
N VAL A 66 6.83 -9.17 7.62
CA VAL A 66 7.77 -10.27 7.84
C VAL A 66 8.31 -10.83 6.53
N PHE A 67 7.42 -10.95 5.52
CA PHE A 67 7.72 -11.54 4.22
C PHE A 67 7.87 -10.47 3.16
N THR A 68 8.80 -10.68 2.22
CA THR A 68 8.84 -9.86 1.01
C THR A 68 7.57 -10.04 0.18
N ASN A 69 7.24 -9.09 -0.71
CA ASN A 69 6.05 -9.22 -1.54
C ASN A 69 6.06 -10.52 -2.39
N LEU A 70 7.23 -10.96 -2.85
CA LEU A 70 7.39 -12.22 -3.59
C LEU A 70 7.09 -13.45 -2.73
N GLU A 71 7.53 -13.43 -1.46
CA GLU A 71 7.25 -14.51 -0.51
C GLU A 71 5.76 -14.55 -0.13
N GLU A 72 5.14 -13.39 0.11
CA GLU A 72 3.69 -13.28 0.38
C GLU A 72 2.88 -13.84 -0.81
N GLU A 73 3.27 -13.50 -2.03
CA GLU A 73 2.62 -13.99 -3.24
C GLU A 73 2.78 -15.51 -3.41
N ALA A 74 3.98 -16.05 -3.19
CA ALA A 74 4.23 -17.48 -3.24
C ALA A 74 3.38 -18.24 -2.21
N LEU A 75 3.30 -17.72 -0.97
CA LEU A 75 2.49 -18.31 0.09
C LEU A 75 1.00 -18.28 -0.25
N ALA A 76 0.52 -17.15 -0.76
CA ALA A 76 -0.88 -16.98 -1.17
C ALA A 76 -1.26 -17.94 -2.31
N ASN A 77 -0.39 -18.09 -3.30
CA ASN A 77 -0.61 -19.03 -4.41
C ASN A 77 -0.61 -20.48 -3.93
N TYR A 78 0.28 -20.83 -3.00
CA TYR A 78 0.26 -22.15 -2.37
C TYR A 78 -1.05 -22.40 -1.60
N SER A 79 -1.51 -21.44 -0.79
CA SER A 79 -2.76 -21.56 -0.02
C SER A 79 -3.98 -21.71 -0.94
N LYS A 80 -4.06 -20.96 -2.05
CA LYS A 80 -5.13 -21.11 -3.04
C LYS A 80 -5.12 -22.50 -3.66
N LYS A 81 -3.95 -22.94 -4.12
CA LYS A 81 -3.78 -24.27 -4.71
C LYS A 81 -4.16 -25.38 -3.73
N ALA A 82 -3.79 -25.27 -2.47
CA ALA A 82 -4.19 -26.23 -1.43
C ALA A 82 -5.70 -26.22 -1.18
N ALA A 83 -6.34 -25.05 -1.18
CA ALA A 83 -7.79 -24.91 -1.03
C ALA A 83 -8.56 -25.58 -2.17
N ASP A 84 -8.06 -25.51 -3.41
CA ASP A 84 -8.65 -26.14 -4.58
C ASP A 84 -8.67 -27.69 -4.48
N PHE A 85 -7.73 -28.30 -3.75
CA PHE A 85 -7.62 -29.76 -3.61
C PHE A 85 -8.38 -30.34 -2.40
N TYR A 86 -8.56 -29.58 -1.30
CA TYR A 86 -8.94 -30.15 0.00
C TYR A 86 -10.16 -29.52 0.68
N TYR A 87 -11.21 -29.17 -0.06
CA TYR A 87 -12.44 -28.53 0.48
C TYR A 87 -12.18 -27.20 1.22
N GLY A 88 -11.10 -26.50 0.86
CA GLY A 88 -10.71 -25.23 1.45
C GLY A 88 -9.78 -25.35 2.65
N LEU A 89 -9.02 -24.29 2.91
CA LEU A 89 -8.26 -24.12 4.14
C LEU A 89 -9.09 -23.34 5.15
N THR A 90 -9.12 -23.80 6.40
CA THR A 90 -9.60 -23.01 7.53
C THR A 90 -8.75 -21.75 7.68
N PRO A 91 -9.26 -20.64 8.25
CA PRO A 91 -8.46 -19.44 8.47
C PRO A 91 -7.21 -19.65 9.35
N TYR A 92 -7.13 -20.76 10.10
CA TYR A 92 -6.01 -21.09 10.96
C TYR A 92 -4.83 -21.70 10.20
N GLU A 93 -5.08 -22.55 9.21
CA GLU A 93 -4.04 -23.29 8.49
C GLU A 93 -3.07 -22.39 7.71
N PRO A 94 -3.51 -21.36 6.95
CA PRO A 94 -2.61 -20.42 6.31
C PRO A 94 -1.73 -19.66 7.31
N ARG A 95 -2.24 -19.36 8.51
CA ARG A 95 -1.46 -18.69 9.56
C ARG A 95 -0.39 -19.61 10.13
N LYS A 96 -0.74 -20.87 10.40
CA LYS A 96 0.23 -21.88 10.86
C LYS A 96 1.31 -22.12 9.82
N LEU A 97 0.92 -22.27 8.55
CA LEU A 97 1.85 -22.40 7.43
C LEU A 97 2.79 -21.20 7.34
N ALA A 98 2.26 -19.97 7.40
CA ALA A 98 3.07 -18.76 7.37
C ALA A 98 4.07 -18.73 8.53
N TYR A 99 3.63 -19.07 9.74
CA TYR A 99 4.51 -19.14 10.90
C TYR A 99 5.65 -20.16 10.71
N GLU A 100 5.32 -21.38 10.27
CA GLU A 100 6.31 -22.43 10.02
C GLU A 100 7.32 -22.04 8.94
N VAL A 101 6.86 -21.39 7.86
CA VAL A 101 7.72 -20.87 6.78
C VAL A 101 8.60 -19.72 7.28
N ALA A 102 8.09 -18.83 8.14
CA ALA A 102 8.88 -17.77 8.76
C ALA A 102 10.01 -18.36 9.62
N MET A 103 9.68 -19.31 10.48
CA MET A 103 10.64 -19.99 11.36
C MET A 103 11.72 -20.72 10.55
N LYS A 104 11.31 -21.49 9.54
CA LYS A 104 12.24 -22.27 8.70
C LYS A 104 13.21 -21.38 7.90
N ASN A 105 12.78 -20.17 7.55
CA ASN A 105 13.59 -19.18 6.84
C ASN A 105 14.25 -18.14 7.77
N ASN A 106 14.24 -18.37 9.09
CA ASN A 106 14.83 -17.48 10.10
C ASN A 106 14.38 -16.01 9.96
N LYS A 107 13.09 -15.79 9.68
CA LYS A 107 12.54 -14.44 9.58
C LYS A 107 12.47 -13.78 10.96
N ALA A 108 12.78 -12.49 11.01
CA ALA A 108 12.60 -11.69 12.23
C ALA A 108 11.09 -11.49 12.48
N MET A 109 10.55 -12.21 13.45
CA MET A 109 9.18 -12.03 13.93
C MET A 109 9.21 -10.98 15.06
N SER A 110 8.29 -10.02 15.06
CA SER A 110 8.17 -9.14 16.24
C SER A 110 7.54 -9.93 17.38
N ASP A 111 8.15 -9.92 18.56
CA ASP A 111 7.50 -10.39 19.77
C ASP A 111 6.18 -9.62 19.96
N SER A 112 5.10 -10.37 20.20
CA SER A 112 3.71 -9.92 20.14
C SER A 112 3.36 -8.87 21.20
#